data_AF-A0A7M7LVN0-F1
#
_entry.id   AF-A0A7M7LVN0-F1
#
_cell.length_a   1.000
_cell.length_b   1.000
_cell.length_c   1.000
_cell.angle_alpha   90.00
_cell.angle_beta   90.00
_cell.angle_gamma   90.00
#
_symmetry.space_group_name_H-M   'P 1'
#
loop_
_entity.id
_entity.type
_entity.pdbx_description
1 polymer ?
#
loop_
_entity_poly.entity_id
_entity_poly.type
_entity_poly.pdbx_seq_one_letter_code
_entity_poly.pdbx_strand_id
1 'polypeptide(L)'
;MPPSSGELWGSHLMPSKIRVECLLPNGILVAMECVREATLEKVKAMLWREAFKYPLAHLLGEASSYIFVSITQDAEKEEFYDEGRRLCDLRLFQPWLKVVEPAGNREEKMLNYEIGAAIGVPVNEFDSIKDPQVVHFRRNILNTCMNVVQEREEHGKMGQALYAYPPNLEASEVLPNHILQKLDTGKAKF
;
A
#
# COMPACT_ATOMS: atom_id res chain seq x y z
N MET A 1 14.78 1.13 -7.21
CA MET A 1 14.34 2.54 -7.39
C MET A 1 13.81 2.68 -8.81
N PRO A 2 12.56 3.11 -8.97
CA PRO A 2 11.91 3.10 -10.27
C PRO A 2 12.56 4.09 -11.23
N PRO A 3 12.78 3.71 -12.51
CA PRO A 3 13.43 4.59 -13.47
C PRO A 3 12.62 5.84 -13.85
N SER A 4 11.31 5.84 -13.57
CA SER A 4 10.43 7.01 -13.77
C SER A 4 9.17 6.93 -12.89
N SER A 5 8.49 8.06 -12.70
CA SER A 5 7.20 8.18 -12.02
C SER A 5 6.00 7.89 -12.93
N GLY A 6 6.20 7.26 -14.09
CA GLY A 6 5.13 6.99 -15.05
C GLY A 6 4.14 5.93 -14.57
N GLU A 7 2.96 5.92 -15.18
CA GLU A 7 1.91 4.92 -14.89
C GLU A 7 2.20 3.57 -15.54
N LEU A 8 2.91 3.58 -16.68
CA LEU A 8 3.36 2.39 -17.41
C LEU A 8 4.83 2.56 -17.80
N TRP A 9 5.59 1.47 -17.90
CA TRP A 9 6.96 1.55 -18.40
C TRP A 9 7.02 2.23 -19.78
N GLY A 10 7.88 3.25 -19.92
CA GLY A 10 8.04 4.01 -21.15
C GLY A 10 6.86 4.95 -21.50
N SER A 11 5.84 5.05 -20.64
CA SER A 11 4.73 6.00 -20.81
C SER A 11 4.37 6.67 -19.49
N HIS A 12 4.60 7.98 -19.40
CA HIS A 12 4.25 8.75 -18.21
C HIS A 12 2.75 8.67 -17.89
N LEU A 13 1.91 8.65 -18.92
CA LEU A 13 0.46 8.63 -18.82
C LEU A 13 -0.09 7.46 -19.65
N MET A 14 -0.87 6.57 -19.05
CA MET A 14 -1.63 5.58 -19.80
C MET A 14 -2.67 6.28 -20.69
N PRO A 15 -2.97 5.76 -21.89
CA PRO A 15 -4.10 6.23 -22.68
C PRO A 15 -5.43 6.08 -21.92
N SER A 16 -6.46 6.86 -22.29
CA SER A 16 -7.79 6.79 -21.67
C SER A 16 -8.40 5.38 -21.68
N LYS A 17 -8.08 4.61 -22.73
CA LYS A 17 -8.37 3.18 -22.82
C LYS A 17 -7.14 2.42 -23.23
N ILE A 18 -6.89 1.30 -22.57
CA ILE A 18 -5.73 0.44 -22.80
C ILE A 18 -6.17 -1.01 -22.92
N ARG A 19 -5.56 -1.74 -23.84
CA ARG A 19 -5.73 -3.19 -23.95
C ARG A 19 -4.92 -3.87 -22.86
N VAL A 20 -5.59 -4.61 -21.98
CA VAL A 20 -4.98 -5.38 -20.91
C VAL A 20 -5.07 -6.86 -21.23
N GLU A 21 -3.96 -7.57 -21.12
CA GLU A 21 -3.93 -9.03 -21.25
C GLU A 21 -4.15 -9.70 -19.90
N CYS A 22 -5.27 -10.41 -19.75
CA CYS A 22 -5.63 -11.09 -18.52
C CYS A 22 -5.33 -12.59 -18.63
N LEU A 23 -4.41 -13.08 -17.80
CA LEU A 23 -4.00 -14.49 -17.73
C LEU A 23 -4.84 -15.21 -16.66
N LEU A 24 -5.77 -16.05 -17.08
CA LEU A 24 -6.67 -16.79 -16.20
C LEU A 24 -6.01 -18.05 -15.60
N PRO A 25 -6.46 -18.55 -14.44
CA PRO A 25 -5.87 -19.73 -13.78
C PRO A 25 -6.07 -21.03 -14.57
N ASN A 26 -7.05 -21.07 -15.48
CA ASN A 26 -7.31 -22.19 -16.39
C ASN A 26 -6.40 -22.19 -17.64
N GLY A 27 -5.43 -21.28 -17.73
CA GLY A 27 -4.47 -21.18 -18.83
C GLY A 27 -4.95 -20.37 -20.03
N ILE A 28 -6.14 -19.76 -19.96
CA ILE A 28 -6.68 -18.92 -21.03
C ILE A 28 -6.18 -17.48 -20.89
N LEU A 29 -5.80 -16.87 -22.02
CA LEU A 29 -5.51 -15.44 -22.13
C LEU A 29 -6.74 -14.71 -22.68
N VAL A 30 -7.25 -13.74 -21.95
CA VAL A 30 -8.35 -12.87 -22.36
C VAL A 30 -7.81 -11.46 -22.51
N ALA A 31 -7.83 -10.92 -23.72
CA ALA A 31 -7.46 -9.53 -23.96
C ALA A 31 -8.71 -8.65 -23.95
N MET A 32 -8.72 -7.61 -23.11
CA MET A 32 -9.87 -6.72 -22.94
C MET A 32 -9.46 -5.25 -22.93
N GLU A 33 -10.33 -4.37 -23.41
CA GLU A 33 -10.13 -2.93 -23.35
C GLU A 33 -10.60 -2.41 -21.98
N CYS A 34 -9.69 -1.79 -21.22
CA CYS A 34 -9.94 -1.21 -19.91
C CYS A 34 -9.80 0.30 -19.96
N VAL A 35 -10.64 1.01 -19.21
CA VAL A 35 -10.43 2.43 -18.90
C VAL A 35 -9.33 2.54 -17.86
N ARG A 36 -8.37 3.45 -18.03
CA ARG A 36 -7.21 3.59 -17.13
C ARG A 36 -7.59 3.93 -15.68
N GLU A 37 -8.69 4.66 -15.44
CA GLU A 37 -9.20 4.95 -14.09
C GLU A 37 -10.08 3.83 -13.51
N ALA A 38 -10.30 2.73 -14.23
CA ALA A 38 -11.10 1.62 -13.70
C ALA A 38 -10.40 1.00 -12.49
N THR A 39 -11.17 0.76 -11.43
CA THR A 39 -10.70 0.01 -10.27
C THR A 39 -10.49 -1.45 -10.63
N LEU A 40 -9.59 -2.13 -9.93
CA LEU A 40 -9.35 -3.56 -10.12
C LEU A 40 -10.62 -4.39 -9.92
N GLU A 41 -11.50 -4.00 -8.99
CA GLU A 41 -12.82 -4.62 -8.82
C GLU A 41 -13.64 -4.57 -10.13
N LYS A 42 -13.71 -3.40 -10.78
CA LYS A 42 -14.42 -3.22 -12.07
C LYS A 42 -13.75 -4.01 -13.18
N VAL A 43 -12.42 -3.99 -13.25
CA VAL A 43 -11.65 -4.79 -14.22
C VAL A 43 -11.95 -6.28 -14.04
N LYS A 44 -11.98 -6.78 -12.80
CA LYS A 44 -12.28 -8.18 -12.48
C LYS A 44 -13.71 -8.56 -12.86
N ALA A 45 -14.69 -7.72 -12.55
CA ALA A 45 -16.08 -7.96 -12.92
C ALA A 45 -16.27 -8.04 -14.45
N MET A 46 -15.59 -7.17 -15.21
CA MET A 46 -15.58 -7.23 -16.67
C MET A 46 -14.87 -8.49 -17.18
N LEU A 47 -13.72 -8.85 -16.60
CA LEU A 47 -12.96 -10.05 -16.97
C LEU A 47 -13.79 -11.32 -16.78
N TRP A 48 -14.50 -11.47 -15.66
CA TRP A 48 -15.33 -12.65 -15.44
C TRP A 48 -16.46 -12.76 -16.47
N ARG A 49 -17.10 -11.64 -16.80
CA ARG A 49 -18.13 -11.60 -17.85
C ARG A 49 -17.59 -12.03 -19.20
N GLU A 50 -16.37 -11.62 -19.53
CA GLU A 50 -15.71 -11.96 -20.79
C GLU A 50 -15.20 -13.41 -20.80
N ALA A 51 -14.66 -13.89 -19.69
CA ALA A 51 -14.09 -15.23 -19.53
C ALA A 51 -15.11 -16.34 -19.81
N PHE A 52 -16.40 -16.15 -19.49
CA PHE A 52 -17.46 -17.11 -19.80
C PHE A 52 -17.71 -17.34 -21.30
N LYS A 53 -17.14 -16.50 -22.17
CA LYS A 53 -17.17 -16.69 -23.63
C LYS A 53 -16.02 -17.55 -24.14
N TYR A 54 -15.04 -17.86 -23.29
CA TYR A 54 -13.85 -18.62 -23.64
C TYR A 54 -13.98 -20.09 -23.20
N PRO A 55 -13.20 -21.02 -23.81
CA PRO A 55 -13.14 -22.40 -23.35
C PRO A 55 -12.76 -22.53 -21.88
N LEU A 56 -13.13 -23.66 -21.26
CA LEU A 56 -12.75 -24.00 -19.89
C LEU A 56 -13.23 -23.00 -18.82
N ALA A 57 -14.22 -22.16 -19.13
CA ALA A 57 -14.81 -21.23 -18.16
C ALA A 57 -15.41 -21.91 -16.92
N HIS A 58 -15.89 -23.15 -17.06
CA HIS A 58 -16.42 -23.96 -15.96
C HIS A 58 -15.37 -24.36 -14.90
N LEU A 59 -14.07 -24.21 -15.20
CA LEU A 59 -12.99 -24.43 -14.24
C LEU A 59 -12.69 -23.20 -13.37
N LEU A 60 -13.30 -22.05 -13.67
CA LEU A 60 -13.15 -20.84 -12.89
C LEU A 60 -14.14 -20.86 -11.71
N GLY A 61 -13.65 -20.56 -10.51
CA GLY A 61 -14.49 -20.29 -9.35
C GLY A 61 -15.10 -18.89 -9.37
N GLU A 62 -15.64 -18.48 -8.21
CA GLU A 62 -16.13 -17.12 -8.02
C GLU A 62 -15.01 -16.08 -8.12
N ALA A 63 -15.31 -14.91 -8.67
CA ALA A 63 -14.35 -13.83 -8.82
C ALA A 63 -13.74 -13.36 -7.48
N SER A 64 -14.49 -13.48 -6.39
CA SER A 64 -14.09 -13.18 -5.01
C SER A 64 -12.93 -14.05 -4.52
N SER A 65 -12.77 -15.26 -5.06
CA SER A 65 -11.73 -16.21 -4.66
C SER A 65 -10.35 -15.92 -5.27
N TYR A 66 -10.24 -14.89 -6.11
CA TYR A 66 -9.02 -14.58 -6.84
C TYR A 66 -8.57 -13.13 -6.63
N ILE A 67 -7.27 -12.93 -6.78
CA ILE A 67 -6.61 -11.64 -6.84
C ILE A 67 -5.86 -11.47 -8.16
N PHE A 68 -5.49 -10.24 -8.47
CA PHE A 68 -4.59 -9.95 -9.58
C PHE A 68 -3.13 -9.94 -9.13
N VAL A 69 -2.26 -10.32 -10.05
CA VAL A 69 -0.81 -10.26 -9.92
C VAL A 69 -0.23 -9.72 -11.20
N SER A 70 0.80 -8.88 -11.11
CA SER A 70 1.55 -8.43 -12.29
C SER A 70 2.99 -8.11 -11.92
N ILE A 71 3.75 -7.62 -12.91
CA ILE A 71 5.11 -7.13 -12.72
C ILE A 71 5.06 -5.59 -12.75
N THR A 72 5.65 -4.98 -11.74
CA THR A 72 5.74 -3.52 -11.61
C THR A 72 6.99 -2.98 -12.31
N GLN A 73 7.06 -1.66 -12.48
CA GLN A 73 8.24 -0.97 -12.99
C GLN A 73 9.50 -1.18 -12.13
N ASP A 74 9.34 -1.60 -10.89
CA ASP A 74 10.45 -1.97 -9.99
C ASP A 74 10.95 -3.40 -10.23
N ALA A 75 10.47 -4.08 -11.29
CA ALA A 75 10.76 -5.48 -11.63
C ALA A 75 10.31 -6.50 -10.59
N GLU A 76 9.35 -6.11 -9.75
CA GLU A 76 8.80 -6.93 -8.69
C GLU A 76 7.47 -7.57 -9.08
N LYS A 77 7.25 -8.79 -8.59
CA LYS A 77 5.96 -9.48 -8.71
C LYS A 77 5.04 -9.00 -7.60
N GLU A 78 4.11 -8.11 -7.93
CA GLU A 78 3.15 -7.55 -6.98
C GLU A 78 1.82 -8.31 -7.03
N GLU A 79 1.28 -8.58 -5.85
CA GLU A 79 -0.05 -9.15 -5.65
C GLU A 79 -1.00 -8.05 -5.17
N PHE A 80 -2.07 -7.79 -5.94
CA PHE A 80 -2.97 -6.67 -5.71
C PHE A 80 -4.18 -7.10 -4.86
N TYR A 81 -4.08 -6.89 -3.55
CA TYR A 81 -5.13 -7.21 -2.57
C TYR A 81 -6.17 -6.10 -2.39
N ASP A 82 -5.79 -4.85 -2.61
CA ASP A 82 -6.70 -3.71 -2.62
C ASP A 82 -7.30 -3.53 -4.02
N GLU A 83 -8.51 -4.03 -4.19
CA GLU A 83 -9.24 -3.94 -5.46
C GLU A 83 -9.84 -2.56 -5.73
N GLY A 84 -9.76 -1.65 -4.76
CA GLY A 84 -10.14 -0.24 -4.91
C GLY A 84 -9.13 0.57 -5.72
N ARG A 85 -7.89 0.08 -5.87
CA ARG A 85 -6.85 0.73 -6.68
C ARG A 85 -7.26 0.78 -8.16
N ARG A 86 -6.92 1.89 -8.81
CA ARG A 86 -7.14 2.10 -10.25
C ARG A 86 -6.00 1.49 -11.06
N LEU A 87 -6.29 1.07 -12.28
CA LEU A 87 -5.31 0.46 -13.18
C LEU A 87 -4.06 1.35 -13.42
N CYS A 88 -4.26 2.66 -13.57
CA CYS A 88 -3.15 3.62 -13.72
C CYS A 88 -2.27 3.77 -12.47
N ASP A 89 -2.78 3.43 -11.29
CA ASP A 89 -2.06 3.56 -10.00
C ASP A 89 -1.22 2.31 -9.66
N LEU A 90 -1.20 1.30 -10.54
CA LEU A 90 -0.51 0.03 -10.32
C LEU A 90 0.96 0.02 -10.76
N ARG A 91 1.41 1.08 -11.45
CA ARG A 91 2.80 1.23 -11.92
C ARG A 91 3.31 -0.01 -12.66
N LEU A 92 2.48 -0.52 -13.58
CA LEU A 92 2.77 -1.76 -14.29
C LEU A 92 4.00 -1.60 -15.19
N PHE A 93 4.77 -2.67 -15.33
CA PHE A 93 5.83 -2.75 -16.35
C PHE A 93 5.21 -2.95 -17.74
N GLN A 94 4.20 -3.80 -17.85
CA GLN A 94 3.46 -4.05 -19.08
C GLN A 94 1.96 -4.20 -18.74
N PRO A 95 1.04 -3.90 -19.67
CA PRO A 95 -0.40 -3.90 -19.39
C PRO A 95 -0.96 -5.33 -19.40
N TRP A 96 -0.55 -6.16 -18.45
CA TRP A 96 -1.12 -7.49 -18.24
C TRP A 96 -1.41 -7.74 -16.76
N LEU A 97 -2.39 -8.59 -16.48
CA LEU A 97 -2.78 -9.01 -15.15
C LEU A 97 -2.95 -10.52 -15.13
N LYS A 98 -2.33 -11.22 -14.18
CA LYS A 98 -2.56 -12.64 -13.93
C LYS A 98 -3.50 -12.83 -12.78
N VAL A 99 -4.47 -13.71 -12.96
CA VAL A 99 -5.43 -14.11 -11.94
C VAL A 99 -4.86 -15.31 -11.19
N VAL A 100 -4.80 -15.21 -9.86
CA VAL A 100 -4.34 -16.30 -8.98
C VAL A 100 -5.22 -16.39 -7.74
N GLU A 101 -5.25 -17.56 -7.11
CA GLU A 101 -5.80 -17.69 -5.76
C GLU A 101 -4.82 -17.05 -4.77
N PRO A 102 -5.31 -16.23 -3.81
CA PRO A 102 -4.45 -15.59 -2.82
C PRO A 102 -3.78 -16.65 -1.95
N ALA A 103 -2.44 -16.62 -1.89
CA ALA A 103 -1.68 -17.47 -0.98
C ALA A 103 -1.33 -16.70 0.31
N GLY A 104 -1.42 -17.35 1.47
CA GLY A 104 -1.00 -16.77 2.76
C GLY A 104 -2.01 -15.80 3.39
N ASN A 105 -1.55 -14.99 4.35
CA ASN A 105 -2.40 -14.06 5.09
C ASN A 105 -2.57 -12.73 4.32
N ARG A 106 -3.83 -12.38 4.01
CA ARG A 106 -4.19 -11.15 3.29
C ARG A 106 -3.86 -9.87 4.07
N GLU A 107 -4.16 -9.83 5.37
CA GLU A 107 -3.94 -8.63 6.19
C GLU A 107 -2.44 -8.32 6.31
N GLU A 108 -1.63 -9.34 6.55
CA GLU A 108 -0.18 -9.23 6.61
C GLU A 108 0.41 -8.69 5.28
N LYS A 109 -0.07 -9.21 4.15
CA LYS A 109 0.40 -8.78 2.83
C LYS A 109 0.00 -7.35 2.48
N MET A 110 -1.22 -6.93 2.85
CA MET A 110 -1.63 -5.53 2.69
C MET A 110 -0.76 -4.59 3.55
N LEU A 111 -0.51 -4.96 4.81
CA LEU A 111 0.36 -4.17 5.70
C LEU A 111 1.81 -4.09 5.17
N ASN A 112 2.38 -5.20 4.70
CA ASN A 112 3.72 -5.22 4.11
C ASN A 112 3.81 -4.33 2.84
N TYR A 113 2.75 -4.28 2.04
CA TYR A 113 2.68 -3.37 0.89
C TYR A 113 2.69 -1.90 1.33
N GLU A 114 1.85 -1.51 2.29
CA GLU A 114 1.79 -0.14 2.80
C GLU A 114 3.13 0.31 3.40
N ILE A 115 3.78 -0.56 4.18
CA ILE A 115 5.12 -0.32 4.73
C ILE A 115 6.13 -0.12 3.59
N GLY A 116 6.13 -1.02 2.59
CA GLY A 116 7.07 -0.95 1.48
C GLY A 116 6.88 0.31 0.63
N ALA A 117 5.63 0.72 0.40
CA ALA A 117 5.30 1.95 -0.30
C ALA A 117 5.78 3.20 0.47
N ALA A 118 5.63 3.22 1.80
CA ALA A 118 6.09 4.32 2.64
C ALA A 118 7.63 4.45 2.70
N ILE A 119 8.34 3.31 2.70
CA ILE A 119 9.81 3.26 2.71
C ILE A 119 10.39 3.47 1.30
N GLY A 120 9.63 3.13 0.25
CA GLY A 120 10.09 3.10 -1.13
C GLY A 120 10.91 1.85 -1.48
N VAL A 121 10.91 0.85 -0.61
CA VAL A 121 11.58 -0.45 -0.79
C VAL A 121 10.63 -1.57 -0.33
N PRO A 122 10.38 -2.59 -1.17
CA PRO A 122 9.57 -3.75 -0.81
C PRO A 122 10.06 -4.47 0.45
N VAL A 123 9.12 -4.89 1.31
CA VAL A 123 9.46 -5.55 2.59
C VAL A 123 10.10 -6.94 2.38
N ASN A 124 9.68 -7.66 1.34
CA ASN A 124 10.21 -8.99 0.99
C ASN A 124 11.69 -8.97 0.59
N GLU A 125 12.24 -7.84 0.14
CA GLU A 125 13.68 -7.70 -0.11
C GLU A 125 14.46 -7.98 1.18
N PHE A 126 13.98 -7.51 2.33
CA PHE A 126 14.62 -7.74 3.62
C PHE A 126 14.53 -9.20 4.09
N ASP A 127 13.56 -9.98 3.59
CA ASP A 127 13.42 -11.40 3.93
C ASP A 127 14.47 -12.26 3.21
N SER A 128 14.98 -11.78 2.08
CA SER A 128 16.04 -12.44 1.32
C SER A 128 17.44 -12.25 1.92
N ILE A 129 17.60 -11.26 2.82
CA ILE A 129 18.90 -10.92 3.44
C ILE A 129 19.25 -11.95 4.51
N LYS A 130 20.37 -12.66 4.31
CA LYS A 130 20.85 -13.72 5.22
C LYS A 130 21.81 -13.24 6.30
N ASP A 131 22.13 -11.94 6.35
CA ASP A 131 23.03 -11.38 7.36
C ASP A 131 22.42 -11.55 8.77
N PRO A 132 23.12 -12.25 9.69
CA PRO A 132 22.62 -12.48 11.05
C PRO A 132 22.34 -11.20 11.83
N GLN A 133 23.12 -10.13 11.62
CA GLN A 133 22.91 -8.85 12.31
C GLN A 133 21.60 -8.20 11.85
N VAL A 134 21.30 -8.25 10.55
CA VAL A 134 20.05 -7.71 9.98
C VAL A 134 18.85 -8.49 10.52
N VAL A 135 18.92 -9.82 10.50
CA VAL A 135 17.83 -10.67 11.03
C VAL A 135 17.63 -10.45 12.53
N HIS A 136 18.72 -10.33 13.30
CA HIS A 136 18.67 -10.08 14.74
C HIS A 136 18.05 -8.71 15.05
N PHE A 137 18.45 -7.66 14.32
CA PHE A 137 17.88 -6.33 14.47
C PHE A 137 16.38 -6.32 14.19
N ARG A 138 15.94 -6.90 13.05
CA ARG A 138 14.52 -6.96 12.67
C ARG A 138 13.65 -7.64 13.73
N ARG A 139 14.18 -8.66 14.41
CA ARG A 139 13.45 -9.33 15.52
C ARG A 139 13.45 -8.48 16.78
N ASN A 140 14.60 -7.94 17.18
CA ASN A 140 14.73 -7.28 18.47
C ASN A 140 14.03 -5.92 18.53
N ILE A 141 14.00 -5.17 17.43
CA ILE A 141 13.37 -3.85 17.40
C ILE A 141 11.86 -3.91 17.67
N LEU A 142 11.23 -5.07 17.42
CA LEU A 142 9.82 -5.29 17.73
C LEU A 142 9.51 -5.18 19.23
N ASN A 143 10.48 -5.46 20.11
CA ASN A 143 10.30 -5.24 21.55
C ASN A 143 10.13 -3.75 21.87
N THR A 144 10.89 -2.88 21.21
CA THR A 144 10.72 -1.42 21.35
C THR A 144 9.36 -0.98 20.81
N CYS A 145 8.95 -1.47 19.64
CA CYS A 145 7.64 -1.17 19.08
C CYS A 145 6.51 -1.61 20.03
N MET A 146 6.60 -2.80 20.61
CA MET A 146 5.63 -3.33 21.56
C MET A 146 5.52 -2.44 22.81
N ASN A 147 6.65 -2.06 23.40
CA ASN A 147 6.67 -1.19 24.57
C ASN A 147 6.02 0.17 24.28
N VAL A 148 6.31 0.76 23.12
CA VAL A 148 5.75 2.06 22.71
C VAL A 148 4.23 1.96 22.45
N VAL A 149 3.75 0.87 21.86
CA VAL A 149 2.30 0.66 21.66
C VAL A 149 1.61 0.49 23.01
N GLN A 150 2.19 -0.27 23.93
CA GLN A 150 1.65 -0.47 25.26
C GLN A 150 1.54 0.85 26.03
N GLU A 151 2.59 1.68 26.04
CA GLU A 151 2.61 2.99 26.69
C GLU A 151 1.48 3.92 26.17
N ARG A 152 1.21 3.87 24.86
CA ARG A 152 0.11 4.63 24.24
C ARG A 152 -1.27 4.14 24.70
N GLU A 153 -1.40 2.85 24.98
CA GLU A 153 -2.66 2.22 25.39
C GLU A 153 -2.92 2.31 26.90
N GLU A 154 -1.90 2.53 27.73
CA GLU A 154 -2.00 2.60 29.19
C GLU A 154 -3.08 3.58 29.68
N HIS A 155 -3.23 4.72 29.01
CA HIS A 155 -4.19 5.77 29.37
C HIS A 155 -5.45 5.77 28.49
N GLY A 156 -5.70 4.67 27.78
CA GLY A 156 -6.83 4.51 26.86
C GLY A 156 -6.92 5.64 25.84
N LYS A 157 -8.12 6.23 25.69
CA LYS A 157 -8.35 7.30 24.71
C LYS A 157 -7.49 8.55 24.94
N MET A 158 -7.13 8.85 26.19
CA MET A 158 -6.28 10.01 26.49
C MET A 158 -4.84 9.78 26.01
N GLY A 159 -4.30 8.58 26.22
CA GLY A 159 -2.97 8.21 25.71
C GLY A 159 -2.93 8.23 24.19
N GLN A 160 -3.97 7.69 23.54
CA GLN A 160 -4.12 7.76 22.08
C GLN A 160 -4.22 9.20 21.57
N ALA A 161 -4.94 10.07 22.28
CA ALA A 161 -5.05 11.49 21.92
C ALA A 161 -3.71 12.23 22.07
N LEU A 162 -2.97 12.00 23.14
CA LEU A 162 -1.64 12.61 23.34
C LEU A 162 -0.62 12.13 22.31
N TYR A 163 -0.72 10.89 21.84
CA TYR A 163 0.11 10.38 20.75
C TYR A 163 -0.24 11.04 19.40
N ALA A 164 -1.52 11.15 19.08
CA ALA A 164 -1.97 11.74 17.81
C ALA A 164 -1.82 13.27 17.77
N TYR A 165 -1.98 13.92 18.93
CA TYR A 165 -2.00 15.37 19.09
C TYR A 165 -1.11 15.79 20.27
N PRO A 166 0.22 15.61 20.16
CA PRO A 166 1.13 15.98 21.24
C PRO A 166 1.08 17.50 21.48
N PRO A 167 1.04 17.96 22.75
CA PRO A 167 1.11 19.37 23.06
C PRO A 167 2.39 19.99 22.50
N ASN A 168 2.25 21.00 21.64
CA ASN A 168 3.38 21.77 21.12
C ASN A 168 3.75 22.87 22.13
N LEU A 169 4.57 22.50 23.11
CA LEU A 169 4.96 23.37 24.22
C LEU A 169 6.38 23.88 24.03
N GLU A 170 6.63 25.09 24.53
CA GLU A 170 7.98 25.62 24.69
C GLU A 170 8.76 24.80 25.71
N ALA A 171 10.09 24.73 25.54
CA ALA A 171 10.96 23.96 26.43
C ALA A 171 10.99 24.49 27.88
N SER A 172 10.58 25.75 28.09
CA SER A 172 10.52 26.38 29.40
C SER A 172 9.20 27.10 29.61
N GLU A 173 8.67 26.97 30.82
CA GLU A 173 7.52 27.73 31.29
C GLU A 173 7.87 29.20 31.60
N VAL A 174 9.17 29.52 31.70
CA VAL A 174 9.63 30.87 32.05
C VAL A 174 9.56 31.76 30.81
N LEU A 175 8.64 32.72 30.84
CA LEU A 175 8.53 33.73 29.80
C LEU A 175 9.74 34.70 29.86
N PRO A 176 10.44 34.91 28.75
CA PRO A 176 11.44 35.97 28.65
C PRO A 176 10.85 37.34 29.00
N ASN A 177 11.62 38.18 29.68
CA ASN A 177 11.16 39.49 30.17
C ASN A 177 10.53 40.36 29.08
N HIS A 178 11.07 40.34 27.85
CA HIS A 178 10.56 41.13 26.73
C HIS A 178 9.18 40.64 26.21
N ILE A 179 8.81 39.38 26.50
CA ILE A 179 7.48 38.84 26.22
C ILE A 179 6.54 39.15 27.39
N LEU A 180 7.03 38.98 28.62
CA LEU A 180 6.27 39.28 29.84
C LEU A 180 5.79 40.75 29.86
N GLN A 181 6.63 41.67 29.42
CA GLN A 181 6.30 43.10 29.28
C GLN A 181 5.19 43.39 28.26
N LYS A 182 4.89 42.47 27.34
CA LYS A 182 3.79 42.60 26.38
C LYS A 182 2.45 42.14 26.97
N LEU A 183 2.46 41.45 28.11
CA LEU A 183 1.26 41.01 28.81
C LEU A 183 0.72 42.12 29.69
N ASP A 184 -0.61 42.25 29.76
CA ASP A 184 -1.27 43.24 30.61
C ASP A 184 -1.41 42.68 32.02
N THR A 185 -0.55 43.08 32.95
CA THR A 185 -0.49 42.51 34.32
C THR A 185 -0.35 40.99 34.35
N GLY A 186 0.38 40.42 33.38
CA GLY A 186 0.58 38.97 33.27
C GLY A 186 -0.59 38.21 32.62
N LYS A 187 -1.59 38.92 32.08
CA LYS A 187 -2.69 38.32 31.30
C LYS A 187 -2.50 38.57 29.81
N ALA A 188 -2.77 37.55 29.01
CA ALA A 188 -2.90 37.71 27.56
C ALA A 188 -4.15 38.53 27.25
N LYS A 189 -4.06 39.48 26.32
CA LYS A 189 -5.24 40.14 25.75
C LYS A 189 -5.81 39.20 24.69
N PHE A 190 -7.04 38.75 24.91
CA PHE A 190 -7.84 38.01 23.92
C PHE A 190 -8.76 39.00 23.20
#